data_AF-A0A2E6CKR6-F1
#
_entry.id   AF-A0A2E6CKR6-F1
#
_cell.length_a   1.000
_cell.length_b   1.000
_cell.length_c   1.000
_cell.angle_alpha   90.00
_cell.angle_beta   90.00
_cell.angle_gamma   90.00
#
_symmetry.space_group_name_H-M   'P 1'
#
loop_
_entity.id
_entity.type
_entity.pdbx_description
1 polymer ?
#
loop_
_entity_poly.entity_id
_entity_poly.type
_entity_poly.pdbx_seq_one_letter_code
_entity_poly.pdbx_strand_id
1 'polypeptide(L)'
;MALSDSSPSFLTPEFIRSIRFTRLRRGGYDIQEVDSFLLRFAEFLESDSSGVQANETEDTDLYDPEGAAQRLLAAAQRTADSLTKEAATQAEQLIASAEAQADNIKRVVVEEARKMAEESQVELRERLEDLDSKRKHLENMCGFLEGQLNAGKDQMLTVVDEMRKTIEDSEFEFPTLEEEMDGLEKDPSGLEKQMMTDSDDSYPGGEPSQQDTVFVVSEIRDIGVGGQGDTVEVLEDQIEEGVPPELSLVHSTQDLESWIDAAAAGAEEGISKLLSEDEEDTGPPTQISPVVQDGEGVSGDRFFEELRDSDPHESVLGLVDEETDAAISSFLSDEE
;
A
#
# COMPACT_ATOMS: atom_id res chain seq x y z
N MET A 1 32.60 -69.06 5.21
CA MET A 1 34.03 -68.68 5.27
C MET A 1 34.08 -67.18 5.15
N ALA A 2 34.29 -66.48 6.26
CA ALA A 2 34.37 -65.02 6.31
C ALA A 2 35.79 -64.59 5.95
N LEU A 3 35.93 -63.77 4.90
CA LEU A 3 37.14 -63.03 4.61
C LEU A 3 37.06 -61.74 5.43
N SER A 4 37.63 -61.75 6.63
CA SER A 4 37.93 -60.53 7.37
C SER A 4 39.15 -59.90 6.71
N ASP A 5 38.92 -59.05 5.71
CA ASP A 5 39.95 -58.16 5.18
C ASP A 5 40.35 -57.18 6.29
N SER A 6 41.40 -57.54 7.02
CA SER A 6 42.15 -56.64 7.90
C SER A 6 42.86 -55.62 7.01
N SER A 7 42.14 -54.60 6.55
CA SER A 7 42.77 -53.37 6.07
C SER A 7 43.61 -52.83 7.22
N PRO A 8 44.95 -52.72 7.08
CA PRO A 8 45.77 -52.14 8.14
C PRO A 8 45.28 -50.70 8.33
N SER A 9 44.81 -50.39 9.53
CA SER A 9 44.38 -49.06 9.92
C SER A 9 45.59 -48.11 9.80
N PHE A 10 45.75 -47.50 8.63
CA PHE A 10 46.85 -46.60 8.29
C PHE A 10 46.87 -45.29 9.12
N LEU A 11 45.87 -45.10 9.98
CA LEU A 11 45.67 -43.92 10.81
C LEU A 11 45.63 -44.34 12.28
N THR A 12 46.80 -44.55 12.88
CA THR A 12 46.89 -44.63 14.34
C THR A 12 46.86 -43.22 14.93
N PRO A 13 46.33 -43.03 16.15
CA PRO A 13 46.35 -41.72 16.82
C PRO A 13 47.79 -41.18 16.96
N GLU A 14 48.74 -42.09 17.20
CA GLU A 14 50.18 -41.79 17.20
C GLU A 14 50.70 -41.32 15.83
N PHE A 15 50.23 -41.91 14.74
CA PHE A 15 50.59 -41.47 13.39
C PHE A 15 50.08 -40.05 13.13
N ILE A 16 48.82 -39.75 13.44
CA ILE A 16 48.20 -38.42 13.25
C ILE A 16 48.96 -37.33 14.02
N ARG A 17 49.38 -37.60 15.25
CA ARG A 17 50.20 -36.68 16.07
C ARG A 17 51.59 -36.39 15.47
N SER A 18 52.10 -37.27 14.61
CA SER A 18 53.44 -37.17 14.02
C SER A 18 53.48 -36.51 12.64
N ILE A 19 52.32 -36.29 12.00
CA ILE A 19 52.23 -35.73 10.64
C ILE A 19 52.69 -34.26 10.63
N ARG A 20 53.50 -33.89 9.63
CA ARG A 20 53.92 -32.50 9.38
C ARG A 20 53.62 -32.11 7.94
N PHE A 21 52.84 -31.05 7.76
CA PHE A 21 52.52 -30.52 6.43
C PHE A 21 53.57 -29.52 5.94
N THR A 22 53.78 -29.48 4.62
CA THR A 22 54.61 -28.48 3.97
C THR A 22 53.85 -27.16 3.86
N ARG A 23 54.51 -26.03 4.17
CA ARG A 23 53.86 -24.71 4.13
C ARG A 23 53.96 -24.10 2.73
N LEU A 24 52.82 -23.81 2.10
CA LEU A 24 52.76 -23.04 0.86
C LEU A 24 52.67 -21.53 1.14
N ARG A 25 53.33 -20.72 0.30
CA ARG A 25 53.48 -19.26 0.52
C ARG A 25 52.24 -18.41 0.20
N ARG A 26 51.15 -18.98 -0.33
CA ARG A 26 49.91 -18.23 -0.62
C ARG A 26 48.70 -19.19 -0.57
N GLY A 27 47.69 -18.86 0.24
CA GLY A 27 46.39 -19.55 0.28
C GLY A 27 46.38 -20.93 0.96
N GLY A 28 47.02 -21.08 2.11
CA GLY A 28 46.95 -22.31 2.92
C GLY A 28 45.92 -22.21 4.05
N TYR A 29 45.53 -23.38 4.58
CA TYR A 29 44.72 -23.47 5.80
C TYR A 29 45.47 -22.87 7.01
N ASP A 30 44.73 -22.34 7.97
CA ASP A 30 45.31 -21.87 9.23
C ASP A 30 45.91 -23.05 10.00
N ILE A 31 47.17 -22.92 10.36
CA ILE A 31 47.95 -23.97 11.01
C ILE A 31 47.36 -24.29 12.39
N GLN A 32 46.89 -23.27 13.11
CA GLN A 32 46.33 -23.46 14.46
C GLN A 32 45.01 -24.25 14.41
N GLU A 33 44.17 -23.94 13.42
CA GLU A 33 42.91 -24.64 13.21
C GLU A 33 43.16 -26.11 12.84
N VAL A 34 44.07 -26.37 11.90
CA VAL A 34 44.45 -27.73 11.49
C VAL A 34 45.04 -28.53 12.64
N ASP A 35 45.94 -27.95 13.44
CA ASP A 35 46.53 -28.63 14.60
C ASP A 35 45.45 -28.96 15.65
N SER A 36 44.51 -28.04 15.90
CA SER A 36 43.40 -28.27 16.85
C SER A 36 42.44 -29.37 16.38
N PHE A 37 42.18 -29.43 15.06
CA PHE A 37 41.35 -30.44 14.45
C PHE A 37 41.98 -31.83 14.57
N LEU A 38 43.27 -31.96 14.26
CA LEU A 38 43.99 -33.24 14.32
C LEU A 38 44.11 -33.77 15.75
N LEU A 39 44.23 -32.89 16.75
CA LEU A 39 44.21 -33.30 18.16
C LEU A 39 42.85 -33.88 18.56
N ARG A 40 41.74 -33.21 18.22
CA ARG A 40 40.39 -33.72 18.48
C ARG A 40 40.13 -35.04 17.74
N PHE A 41 40.64 -35.16 16.51
CA PHE A 41 40.49 -36.37 15.71
C PHE A 41 41.27 -37.56 16.31
N ALA A 42 42.48 -37.33 16.85
CA ALA A 42 43.24 -38.37 17.53
C ALA A 42 42.53 -38.84 18.83
N GLU A 43 41.98 -37.91 19.61
CA GLU A 43 41.19 -38.21 20.82
C GLU A 43 39.92 -39.02 20.50
N PHE A 44 39.26 -38.70 19.39
CA PHE A 44 38.11 -39.45 18.90
C PHE A 44 38.46 -40.91 18.59
N LEU A 45 39.59 -41.15 17.90
CA LEU A 45 40.04 -42.51 17.58
C LEU A 45 40.44 -43.33 18.81
N GLU A 46 41.04 -42.69 19.83
CA GLU A 46 41.36 -43.36 21.10
C GLU A 46 40.07 -43.79 21.85
N SER A 47 39.03 -42.95 21.78
CA SER A 47 37.73 -43.23 22.40
C SER A 47 37.00 -44.41 21.74
N ASP A 48 37.00 -44.46 20.41
CA ASP A 48 36.37 -45.55 19.64
C ASP A 48 37.07 -46.89 19.84
N SER A 49 38.41 -46.90 19.94
CA SER A 49 39.18 -48.12 20.18
C SER A 49 38.94 -48.72 21.57
N SER A 50 38.63 -47.87 22.55
CA SER A 50 38.42 -48.28 23.95
C SER A 50 37.02 -48.88 24.19
N GLY A 51 36.03 -48.49 23.37
CA GLY A 51 34.65 -48.98 23.49
C GLY A 51 34.45 -50.44 23.06
N VAL A 52 35.32 -50.98 22.21
CA VAL A 52 35.12 -52.32 21.62
C VAL A 52 35.60 -53.46 22.54
N GLN A 53 36.53 -53.21 23.47
CA GLN A 53 37.06 -54.28 24.35
C GLN A 53 36.25 -54.55 25.63
N ALA A 54 35.26 -53.71 25.97
CA ALA A 54 34.56 -53.81 27.26
C ALA A 54 33.31 -54.73 27.26
N ASN A 55 32.89 -55.30 26.12
CA ASN A 55 31.59 -55.97 25.99
C ASN A 55 31.64 -57.52 25.83
N GLU A 56 32.79 -58.18 25.97
CA GLU A 56 32.91 -59.63 25.72
C GLU A 56 32.46 -60.56 26.88
N THR A 57 31.88 -60.05 27.97
CA THR A 57 31.55 -60.88 29.15
C THR A 57 30.06 -61.20 29.37
N GLU A 58 29.16 -60.82 28.46
CA GLU A 58 27.71 -61.12 28.56
C GLU A 58 27.18 -62.13 27.52
N ASP A 59 28.06 -62.92 26.90
CA ASP A 59 27.72 -63.76 25.74
C ASP A 59 27.10 -65.14 26.08
N THR A 60 26.66 -65.36 27.32
CA THR A 60 25.97 -66.60 27.74
C THR A 60 24.44 -66.48 27.79
N ASP A 61 23.89 -65.28 27.65
CA ASP A 61 22.46 -65.02 27.46
C ASP A 61 22.05 -64.94 25.96
N LEU A 62 22.97 -65.24 25.05
CA LEU A 62 22.81 -65.14 23.59
C LEU A 62 21.83 -66.17 22.98
N TYR A 63 21.26 -67.06 23.79
CA TYR A 63 20.40 -68.17 23.33
C TYR A 63 18.93 -68.10 23.77
N ASP A 64 18.46 -66.92 24.24
CA ASP A 64 17.02 -66.65 24.38
C ASP A 64 16.54 -65.68 23.28
N PRO A 65 16.17 -66.19 22.09
CA PRO A 65 15.70 -65.35 20.99
C PRO A 65 14.39 -64.62 21.33
N GLU A 66 13.60 -65.15 22.26
CA GLU A 66 12.33 -64.53 22.68
C GLU A 66 12.60 -63.32 23.58
N GLY A 67 13.53 -63.44 24.54
CA GLY A 67 13.97 -62.32 25.37
C GLY A 67 14.67 -61.21 24.57
N ALA A 68 15.45 -61.56 23.54
CA ALA A 68 16.04 -60.58 22.63
C ALA A 68 14.97 -59.81 21.82
N ALA A 69 13.96 -60.51 21.29
CA ALA A 69 12.85 -59.89 20.57
C ALA A 69 12.00 -58.97 21.46
N GLN A 70 11.72 -59.37 22.70
CA GLN A 70 10.98 -58.54 23.66
C GLN A 70 11.76 -57.26 24.02
N ARG A 71 13.08 -57.35 24.23
CA ARG A 71 13.92 -56.17 24.48
C ARG A 71 13.96 -55.23 23.29
N LEU A 72 14.05 -55.78 22.06
CA LEU A 72 14.00 -54.99 20.83
C LEU A 72 12.65 -54.29 20.68
N LEU A 73 11.53 -54.98 20.93
CA LEU A 73 10.20 -54.37 20.87
C LEU A 73 10.04 -53.26 21.91
N ALA A 74 10.47 -53.49 23.16
CA ALA A 74 10.44 -52.48 24.20
C ALA A 74 11.32 -51.26 23.85
N ALA A 75 12.49 -51.49 23.24
CA ALA A 75 13.34 -50.41 22.76
C ALA A 75 12.68 -49.63 21.60
N ALA A 76 12.12 -50.34 20.61
CA ALA A 76 11.42 -49.72 19.48
C ALA A 76 10.20 -48.91 19.93
N GLN A 77 9.43 -49.41 20.90
CA GLN A 77 8.30 -48.70 21.49
C GLN A 77 8.75 -47.42 22.20
N ARG A 78 9.82 -47.49 23.01
CA ARG A 78 10.39 -46.29 23.65
C ARG A 78 10.89 -45.27 22.62
N THR A 79 11.50 -45.71 21.53
CA THR A 79 11.93 -44.82 20.44
C THR A 79 10.72 -44.17 19.76
N ALA A 80 9.64 -44.92 19.53
CA ALA A 80 8.41 -44.38 18.96
C ALA A 80 7.74 -43.36 19.91
N ASP A 81 7.67 -43.66 21.21
CA ASP A 81 7.12 -42.75 22.22
C ASP A 81 7.99 -41.48 22.38
N SER A 82 9.32 -41.63 22.30
CA SER A 82 10.24 -40.49 22.30
C SER A 82 10.06 -39.60 21.07
N LEU A 83 9.93 -40.21 19.88
CA LEU A 83 9.76 -39.48 18.63
C LEU A 83 8.41 -38.77 18.57
N THR A 84 7.33 -39.42 19.02
CA THR A 84 6.00 -38.78 19.08
C THR A 84 5.98 -37.62 20.06
N LYS A 85 6.65 -37.75 21.21
CA LYS A 85 6.80 -36.64 22.16
C LYS A 85 7.62 -35.49 21.57
N GLU A 86 8.73 -35.78 20.90
CA GLU A 86 9.56 -34.77 20.26
C GLU A 86 8.79 -34.04 19.16
N ALA A 87 8.11 -34.78 18.28
CA ALA A 87 7.27 -34.22 17.22
C ALA A 87 6.14 -33.34 17.79
N ALA A 88 5.51 -33.74 18.91
CA ALA A 88 4.51 -32.92 19.58
C ALA A 88 5.11 -31.61 20.10
N THR A 89 6.28 -31.64 20.76
CA THR A 89 6.94 -30.43 21.25
C THR A 89 7.39 -29.50 20.11
N GLN A 90 7.86 -30.05 19.00
CA GLN A 90 8.23 -29.27 17.82
C GLN A 90 6.99 -28.63 17.18
N ALA A 91 5.87 -29.35 17.08
CA ALA A 91 4.61 -28.82 16.57
C ALA A 91 4.08 -27.68 17.46
N GLU A 92 4.10 -27.84 18.79
CA GLU A 92 3.73 -26.79 19.74
C GLU A 92 4.64 -25.56 19.59
N GLN A 93 5.94 -25.76 19.42
CA GLN A 93 6.89 -24.65 19.20
C GLN A 93 6.61 -23.92 17.88
N LEU A 94 6.31 -24.65 16.80
CA LEU A 94 5.97 -24.05 15.52
C LEU A 94 4.66 -23.26 15.60
N ILE A 95 3.63 -23.79 16.25
CA ILE A 95 2.34 -23.10 16.46
C ILE A 95 2.57 -21.82 17.26
N ALA A 96 3.27 -21.91 18.40
CA ALA A 96 3.57 -20.74 19.22
C ALA A 96 4.37 -19.67 18.47
N SER A 97 5.32 -20.09 17.62
CA SER A 97 6.10 -19.17 16.78
C SER A 97 5.25 -18.52 15.69
N ALA A 98 4.35 -19.27 15.05
CA ALA A 98 3.46 -18.77 14.01
C ALA A 98 2.41 -17.81 14.59
N GLU A 99 1.87 -18.12 15.77
CA GLU A 99 0.96 -17.23 16.50
C GLU A 99 1.65 -15.91 16.88
N ALA A 100 2.88 -15.96 17.43
CA ALA A 100 3.64 -14.76 17.75
C ALA A 100 3.95 -13.91 16.51
N GLN A 101 4.25 -14.54 15.37
CA GLN A 101 4.44 -13.83 14.10
C GLN A 101 3.13 -13.23 13.58
N ALA A 102 2.03 -13.97 13.62
CA ALA A 102 0.72 -13.48 13.20
C ALA A 102 0.27 -12.27 14.02
N ASP A 103 0.49 -12.29 15.33
CA ASP A 103 0.14 -11.17 16.21
C ASP A 103 1.04 -9.96 15.99
N ASN A 104 2.33 -10.18 15.69
CA ASN A 104 3.21 -9.08 15.28
C ASN A 104 2.74 -8.45 13.96
N ILE A 105 2.41 -9.26 12.94
CA ILE A 105 1.88 -8.77 11.66
C ILE A 105 0.58 -8.00 11.88
N LYS A 106 -0.36 -8.54 12.67
CA LYS A 106 -1.61 -7.83 13.00
C LYS A 106 -1.33 -6.47 13.63
N ARG A 107 -0.40 -6.40 14.59
CA ARG A 107 -0.04 -5.12 15.23
C ARG A 107 0.53 -4.13 14.22
N VAL A 108 1.44 -4.57 13.35
CA VAL A 108 2.03 -3.72 12.30
C VAL A 108 0.94 -3.21 11.34
N VAL A 109 0.06 -4.09 10.86
CA VAL A 109 -1.03 -3.72 9.94
C VAL A 109 -2.01 -2.74 10.60
N VAL A 110 -2.32 -2.92 11.88
CA VAL A 110 -3.20 -1.99 12.62
C VAL A 110 -2.52 -0.63 12.83
N GLU A 111 -1.23 -0.62 13.19
CA GLU A 111 -0.45 0.62 13.33
C GLU A 111 -0.34 1.37 11.98
N GLU A 112 -0.14 0.64 10.89
CA GLU A 112 -0.05 1.19 9.54
C GLU A 112 -1.41 1.72 9.05
N ALA A 113 -2.48 0.95 9.23
CA ALA A 113 -3.84 1.39 8.91
C ALA A 113 -4.23 2.65 9.71
N ARG A 114 -3.83 2.71 10.98
CA ARG A 114 -4.01 3.90 11.81
C ARG A 114 -3.23 5.09 11.26
N LYS A 115 -1.96 4.89 10.88
CA LYS A 115 -1.13 5.95 10.29
C LYS A 115 -1.74 6.49 9.00
N MET A 116 -2.18 5.61 8.09
CA MET A 116 -2.87 6.02 6.86
C MET A 116 -4.16 6.81 7.14
N ALA A 117 -4.92 6.39 8.16
CA ALA A 117 -6.11 7.12 8.58
C ALA A 117 -5.76 8.52 9.13
N GLU A 118 -4.71 8.65 9.93
CA GLU A 118 -4.23 9.94 10.46
C GLU A 118 -3.73 10.85 9.32
N GLU A 119 -2.95 10.33 8.36
CA GLU A 119 -2.47 11.06 7.18
C GLU A 119 -3.62 11.57 6.32
N SER A 120 -4.61 10.71 6.01
CA SER A 120 -5.79 11.10 5.24
C SER A 120 -6.62 12.18 5.94
N GLN A 121 -6.70 12.16 7.27
CA GLN A 121 -7.37 13.23 8.04
C GLN A 121 -6.61 14.55 7.96
N VAL A 122 -5.28 14.53 8.02
CA VAL A 122 -4.46 15.74 7.88
C VAL A 122 -4.63 16.34 6.49
N GLU A 123 -4.57 15.51 5.44
CA GLU A 123 -4.78 15.96 4.06
C GLU A 123 -6.18 16.55 3.86
N LEU A 124 -7.22 15.93 4.45
CA LEU A 124 -8.58 16.47 4.38
C LEU A 124 -8.69 17.82 5.09
N ARG A 125 -8.03 18.01 6.25
CA ARG A 125 -8.01 19.29 6.97
C ARG A 125 -7.31 20.37 6.15
N GLU A 126 -6.17 20.07 5.55
CA GLU A 126 -5.43 21.00 4.69
C GLU A 126 -6.30 21.44 3.49
N ARG A 127 -6.97 20.49 2.82
CA ARG A 127 -7.90 20.82 1.73
C ARG A 127 -9.08 21.67 2.18
N LEU A 128 -9.59 21.46 3.40
CA LEU A 128 -10.66 22.31 3.95
C LEU A 128 -10.17 23.72 4.26
N GLU A 129 -8.97 23.88 4.81
CA GLU A 129 -8.35 25.18 5.05
C GLU A 129 -8.10 25.94 3.74
N ASP A 130 -7.63 25.24 2.70
CA ASP A 130 -7.48 25.78 1.35
C ASP A 130 -8.81 26.27 0.76
N LEU A 131 -9.86 25.46 0.86
CA LEU A 131 -11.19 25.85 0.39
C LEU A 131 -11.76 27.03 1.18
N ASP A 132 -11.52 27.08 2.49
CA ASP A 132 -11.95 28.22 3.31
C ASP A 132 -11.20 29.51 2.95
N SER A 133 -9.91 29.42 2.66
CA SER A 133 -9.11 30.56 2.19
C SER A 133 -9.63 31.09 0.84
N LYS A 134 -9.97 30.19 -0.09
CA LYS A 134 -10.57 30.54 -1.40
C LYS A 134 -11.96 31.14 -1.22
N ARG A 135 -12.79 30.59 -0.33
CA ARG A 135 -14.11 31.12 0.00
C ARG A 135 -13.99 32.56 0.52
N LYS A 136 -13.13 32.80 1.51
CA LYS A 136 -12.86 34.13 2.06
C LYS A 136 -12.34 35.10 1.00
N HIS A 137 -11.48 34.63 0.09
CA HIS A 137 -10.99 35.44 -1.01
C HIS A 137 -12.12 35.89 -1.95
N LEU A 138 -12.99 34.95 -2.36
CA LEU A 138 -14.15 35.26 -3.20
C LEU A 138 -15.14 36.20 -2.50
N GLU A 139 -15.40 35.97 -1.21
CA GLU A 139 -16.26 36.84 -0.40
C GLU A 139 -15.73 38.28 -0.33
N ASN A 140 -14.42 38.44 -0.10
CA ASN A 140 -13.76 39.75 -0.13
C ASN A 140 -13.86 40.41 -1.51
N MET A 141 -13.70 39.64 -2.59
CA MET A 141 -13.81 40.15 -3.96
C MET A 141 -15.25 40.58 -4.28
N CYS A 142 -16.26 39.80 -3.86
CA CYS A 142 -17.66 40.17 -3.97
C CYS A 142 -17.97 41.46 -3.20
N GLY A 143 -17.51 41.56 -1.95
CA GLY A 143 -17.68 42.78 -1.14
C GLY A 143 -17.00 43.99 -1.76
N PHE A 144 -15.83 43.80 -2.38
CA PHE A 144 -15.14 44.87 -3.11
C PHE A 144 -15.93 45.35 -4.34
N LEU A 145 -16.45 44.42 -5.15
CA LEU A 145 -17.26 44.75 -6.33
C LEU A 145 -18.59 45.41 -5.95
N GLU A 146 -19.23 44.95 -4.87
CA GLU A 146 -20.43 45.58 -4.33
C GLU A 146 -20.14 47.01 -3.86
N GLY A 147 -18.99 47.22 -3.20
CA GLY A 147 -18.51 48.55 -2.83
C GLY A 147 -18.32 49.48 -4.04
N GLN A 148 -17.73 48.97 -5.12
CA GLN A 148 -17.59 49.73 -6.38
C GLN A 148 -18.94 50.07 -7.02
N LEU A 149 -19.87 49.12 -7.04
CA LEU A 149 -21.20 49.33 -7.60
C LEU A 149 -21.98 50.40 -6.82
N ASN A 150 -21.92 50.35 -5.49
CA ASN A 150 -22.56 51.34 -4.63
C ASN A 150 -21.93 52.73 -4.79
N ALA A 151 -20.59 52.82 -4.86
CA ALA A 151 -19.92 54.08 -5.14
C ALA A 151 -20.30 54.66 -6.52
N GLY A 152 -20.39 53.82 -7.56
CA GLY A 152 -20.85 54.23 -8.89
C GLY A 152 -22.30 54.71 -8.89
N LYS A 153 -23.18 54.03 -8.14
CA LYS A 153 -24.58 54.45 -7.94
C LYS A 153 -24.66 55.82 -7.25
N ASP A 154 -23.89 56.04 -6.19
CA ASP A 154 -23.90 57.32 -5.45
C ASP A 154 -23.36 58.48 -6.32
N GLN A 155 -22.35 58.21 -7.16
CA GLN A 155 -21.86 59.16 -8.16
C GLN A 155 -22.96 59.52 -9.16
N MET A 156 -23.67 58.53 -9.71
CA MET A 156 -24.78 58.78 -10.63
C MET A 156 -25.91 59.59 -9.98
N LEU A 157 -26.29 59.28 -8.74
CA LEU A 157 -27.29 60.03 -7.99
C LEU A 157 -26.86 61.49 -7.78
N THR A 158 -25.58 61.71 -7.42
CA THR A 158 -25.03 63.06 -7.26
C THR A 158 -25.08 63.85 -8.57
N VAL A 159 -24.72 63.24 -9.70
CA VAL A 159 -24.81 63.87 -11.03
C VAL A 159 -26.25 64.17 -11.41
N VAL A 160 -27.19 63.27 -11.12
CA VAL A 160 -28.62 63.50 -11.38
C VAL A 160 -29.16 64.66 -10.54
N ASP A 161 -28.77 64.77 -9.27
CA ASP A 161 -29.16 65.88 -8.40
C ASP A 161 -28.54 67.20 -8.87
N GLU A 162 -27.28 67.18 -9.34
CA GLU A 162 -26.64 68.34 -9.96
C GLU A 162 -27.36 68.74 -11.26
N MET A 163 -27.68 67.79 -12.15
CA MET A 163 -28.46 68.06 -13.36
C MET A 163 -29.83 68.65 -13.02
N ARG A 164 -30.54 68.08 -12.05
CA ARG A 164 -31.82 68.62 -11.56
C ARG A 164 -31.64 70.06 -11.08
N LYS A 165 -30.61 70.32 -10.26
CA LYS A 165 -30.32 71.66 -9.76
C LYS A 165 -29.99 72.63 -10.90
N THR A 166 -29.21 72.23 -11.91
CA THR A 166 -28.94 73.08 -13.07
C THR A 166 -30.20 73.39 -13.87
N ILE A 167 -31.16 72.46 -13.94
CA ILE A 167 -32.46 72.68 -14.60
C ILE A 167 -33.35 73.60 -13.76
N GLU A 168 -33.29 73.53 -12.43
CA GLU A 168 -34.03 74.40 -11.52
C GLU A 168 -33.42 75.82 -11.43
N ASP A 169 -32.09 75.94 -11.42
CA ASP A 169 -31.33 77.20 -11.33
C ASP A 169 -31.24 77.91 -12.68
N SER A 170 -31.18 77.14 -13.77
CA SER A 170 -31.49 77.69 -15.08
C SER A 170 -32.99 77.94 -15.07
N GLU A 171 -33.39 79.14 -14.64
CA GLU A 171 -34.57 79.80 -15.19
C GLU A 171 -34.33 79.90 -16.69
N PHE A 172 -34.45 78.77 -17.40
CA PHE A 172 -34.73 78.74 -18.80
C PHE A 172 -36.07 79.47 -18.86
N GLU A 173 -35.99 80.79 -19.08
CA GLU A 173 -36.79 81.44 -20.08
C GLU A 173 -36.60 80.61 -21.36
N PHE A 174 -37.24 79.43 -21.41
CA PHE A 174 -37.60 78.81 -22.65
C PHE A 174 -38.34 79.95 -23.34
N PRO A 175 -37.78 80.52 -24.43
CA PRO A 175 -38.50 81.53 -25.17
C PRO A 175 -39.86 80.92 -25.42
N THR A 176 -40.88 81.51 -24.81
CA THR A 176 -42.23 80.96 -24.81
C THR A 176 -42.56 80.71 -26.26
N LEU A 177 -42.81 79.44 -26.61
CA LEU A 177 -43.12 78.98 -27.97
C LEU A 177 -44.30 79.74 -28.62
N GLU A 178 -44.99 80.57 -27.85
CA GLU A 178 -45.94 81.58 -28.35
C GLU A 178 -45.31 82.66 -29.24
N GLU A 179 -44.01 83.00 -29.13
CA GLU A 179 -43.38 83.99 -30.04
C GLU A 179 -42.83 83.38 -31.35
N GLU A 180 -42.62 82.05 -31.43
CA GLU A 180 -42.10 81.39 -32.64
C GLU A 180 -43.19 80.66 -33.46
N MET A 181 -44.36 80.38 -32.87
CA MET A 181 -45.50 79.80 -33.60
C MET A 181 -46.21 80.77 -34.56
N ASP A 182 -45.98 82.09 -34.44
CA ASP A 182 -46.55 83.10 -35.36
C ASP A 182 -45.73 83.26 -36.66
N GLY A 183 -44.60 82.53 -36.80
CA GLY A 183 -43.70 82.58 -37.95
C GLY A 183 -43.76 81.39 -38.92
N LEU A 184 -44.44 80.30 -38.57
CA LEU A 184 -44.36 79.00 -39.26
C LEU A 184 -45.60 78.67 -40.12
N GLU A 185 -46.43 79.65 -40.45
CA GLU A 185 -47.61 79.49 -41.32
C GLU A 185 -47.30 79.52 -42.84
N LYS A 186 -46.03 79.37 -43.26
CA LYS A 186 -45.68 79.32 -44.69
C LYS A 186 -44.83 78.10 -45.06
N ASP A 187 -45.44 77.29 -45.92
CA ASP A 187 -44.89 76.24 -46.79
C ASP A 187 -44.82 74.79 -46.28
N PRO A 188 -45.93 74.03 -46.38
CA PRO A 188 -45.95 72.57 -46.26
C PRO A 188 -45.60 71.85 -47.59
N SER A 189 -44.65 72.35 -48.37
CA SER A 189 -44.33 71.75 -49.67
C SER A 189 -42.82 71.70 -49.95
N GLY A 190 -42.21 70.56 -49.66
CA GLY A 190 -40.92 70.22 -50.28
C GLY A 190 -39.94 69.52 -49.37
N LEU A 191 -40.22 68.28 -48.98
CA LEU A 191 -39.13 67.32 -48.74
C LEU A 191 -39.61 65.88 -48.97
N GLU A 192 -40.23 65.69 -50.13
CA GLU A 192 -40.25 64.40 -50.80
C GLU A 192 -38.88 64.22 -51.48
N LYS A 193 -38.32 62.99 -51.42
CA LYS A 193 -37.49 62.37 -52.47
C LYS A 193 -35.97 62.61 -52.45
N GLN A 194 -35.22 61.69 -51.84
CA GLN A 194 -33.87 61.19 -52.22
C GLN A 194 -33.27 60.43 -51.02
N MET A 195 -32.76 59.20 -51.04
CA MET A 195 -32.22 58.35 -52.09
C MET A 195 -32.49 56.88 -51.72
N MET A 196 -33.12 56.14 -52.63
CA MET A 196 -32.71 54.76 -52.87
C MET A 196 -31.50 54.83 -53.79
N THR A 197 -30.39 54.21 -53.41
CA THR A 197 -29.35 53.77 -54.34
C THR A 197 -28.86 52.41 -53.88
N ASP A 198 -29.07 51.45 -54.78
CA ASP A 198 -28.55 50.11 -54.78
C ASP A 198 -27.05 50.08 -54.49
N SER A 199 -26.62 49.08 -53.72
CA SER A 199 -25.28 48.50 -53.82
C SER A 199 -25.40 47.02 -53.57
N ASP A 200 -25.68 46.33 -54.67
CA ASP A 200 -25.22 44.99 -54.98
C ASP A 200 -23.69 44.96 -54.81
N ASP A 201 -23.19 44.21 -53.83
CA ASP A 201 -21.82 43.70 -53.88
C ASP A 201 -21.69 42.41 -53.05
N SER A 202 -21.66 41.32 -53.81
CA SER A 202 -20.68 40.23 -53.71
C SER A 202 -20.36 39.66 -52.31
N TYR A 203 -20.79 38.42 -52.10
CA TYR A 203 -20.20 37.49 -51.14
C TYR A 203 -18.76 37.12 -51.59
N PRO A 204 -17.75 37.29 -50.72
CA PRO A 204 -16.69 36.32 -50.63
C PRO A 204 -16.80 35.58 -49.30
N GLY A 205 -16.77 34.25 -49.38
CA GLY A 205 -16.47 33.43 -48.23
C GLY A 205 -15.16 33.92 -47.61
N GLY A 206 -15.25 34.36 -46.37
CA GLY A 206 -14.14 34.79 -45.54
C GLY A 206 -14.47 34.37 -44.12
N GLU A 207 -13.55 33.61 -43.55
CA GLU A 207 -13.60 32.95 -42.25
C GLU A 207 -14.07 33.86 -41.11
N PRO A 208 -14.76 33.32 -40.08
CA PRO A 208 -15.09 34.10 -38.89
C PRO A 208 -13.84 34.29 -38.02
N SER A 209 -13.10 35.37 -38.29
CA SER A 209 -12.09 35.91 -37.39
C SER A 209 -12.71 36.99 -36.52
N GLN A 210 -12.79 36.70 -35.22
CA GLN A 210 -12.51 37.64 -34.12
C GLN A 210 -13.30 38.96 -34.11
N GLN A 211 -14.49 38.92 -33.49
CA GLN A 211 -15.01 40.06 -32.74
C GLN A 211 -15.13 39.68 -31.27
N ASP A 212 -14.26 40.32 -30.47
CA ASP A 212 -14.53 40.89 -29.16
C ASP A 212 -15.82 40.41 -28.50
N THR A 213 -15.70 39.23 -27.88
CA THR A 213 -16.44 38.96 -26.67
C THR A 213 -15.63 39.53 -25.52
N VAL A 214 -16.31 40.37 -24.75
CA VAL A 214 -15.94 40.86 -23.42
C VAL A 214 -15.02 39.86 -22.71
N PHE A 215 -13.80 40.31 -22.39
CA PHE A 215 -12.86 39.60 -21.53
C PHE A 215 -13.50 39.36 -20.16
N VAL A 216 -14.22 38.25 -20.03
CA VAL A 216 -14.32 37.52 -18.77
C VAL A 216 -12.97 36.85 -18.61
N VAL A 217 -12.24 37.22 -17.57
CA VAL A 217 -10.98 36.58 -17.17
C VAL A 217 -11.30 35.15 -16.73
N SER A 218 -11.43 34.27 -17.70
CA SER A 218 -11.33 32.82 -17.53
C SER A 218 -9.88 32.45 -17.76
N GLU A 219 -9.02 32.77 -16.79
CA GLU A 219 -7.71 32.16 -16.67
C GLU A 219 -7.87 30.78 -16.02
N ILE A 220 -8.45 29.84 -16.77
CA ILE A 220 -8.26 28.41 -16.51
C ILE A 220 -6.99 28.06 -17.27
N ARG A 221 -5.85 28.22 -16.59
CA ARG A 221 -4.62 27.58 -17.03
C ARG A 221 -4.80 26.08 -16.89
N ASP A 222 -4.68 25.43 -18.03
CA ASP A 222 -4.16 24.09 -18.23
C ASP A 222 -3.27 23.66 -17.04
N ILE A 223 -3.75 22.70 -16.24
CA ILE A 223 -2.91 21.95 -15.30
C ILE A 223 -2.11 20.99 -16.17
N GLY A 224 -1.04 21.52 -16.75
CA GLY A 224 0.06 20.70 -17.20
C GLY A 224 0.57 19.90 -16.01
N VAL A 225 0.42 18.58 -16.08
CA VAL A 225 1.18 17.60 -15.31
C VAL A 225 2.64 17.77 -15.72
N GLY A 226 3.28 18.78 -15.16
CA GLY A 226 4.70 19.09 -15.29
C GLY A 226 5.35 18.77 -13.95
N GLY A 227 5.96 17.60 -13.86
CA GLY A 227 6.86 17.26 -12.78
C GLY A 227 8.01 18.26 -12.69
N GLN A 228 8.01 19.03 -11.61
CA GLN A 228 9.17 19.60 -10.95
C GLN A 228 8.86 19.32 -9.47
N GLY A 229 9.46 18.31 -8.85
CA GLY A 229 10.88 18.35 -8.55
C GLY A 229 11.17 19.40 -7.47
N ASP A 230 10.30 19.52 -6.46
CA ASP A 230 10.62 20.23 -5.22
C ASP A 230 11.16 19.21 -4.22
N THR A 231 12.44 18.89 -4.43
CA THR A 231 13.30 18.24 -3.46
C THR A 231 13.43 19.18 -2.27
N VAL A 232 12.58 18.97 -1.26
CA VAL A 232 12.86 19.50 0.07
C VAL A 232 14.11 18.79 0.56
N GLU A 233 15.26 19.46 0.45
CA GLU A 233 16.46 19.16 1.23
C GLU A 233 16.10 19.39 2.71
N VAL A 234 15.40 18.42 3.30
CA VAL A 234 15.28 18.29 4.75
C VAL A 234 16.64 17.85 5.24
N LEU A 235 17.24 18.71 6.06
CA LEU A 235 18.40 18.49 6.90
C LEU A 235 18.47 17.06 7.50
N GLU A 236 19.07 16.13 6.76
CA GLU A 236 19.61 14.87 7.27
C GLU A 236 21.11 15.02 7.48
N ASP A 237 21.48 15.90 8.41
CA ASP A 237 22.84 15.94 8.94
C ASP A 237 22.73 16.01 10.46
N GLN A 238 23.24 14.96 11.14
CA GLN A 238 23.39 14.78 12.59
C GLN A 238 22.33 13.93 13.33
N ILE A 239 22.17 12.66 12.95
CA ILE A 239 22.00 11.57 13.94
C ILE A 239 22.79 10.34 13.48
N GLU A 240 24.12 10.45 13.44
CA GLU A 240 25.01 9.29 13.50
C GLU A 240 25.59 9.19 14.91
N GLU A 241 24.96 8.41 15.78
CA GLU A 241 25.72 7.73 16.85
C GLU A 241 24.96 6.50 17.39
N GLY A 242 25.31 5.32 16.86
CA GLY A 242 25.33 4.11 17.69
C GLY A 242 24.27 3.03 17.47
N VAL A 243 23.81 2.75 16.25
CA VAL A 243 22.98 1.55 15.98
C VAL A 243 23.73 0.58 15.05
N PRO A 244 23.84 -0.71 15.40
CA PRO A 244 24.70 -1.68 14.70
C PRO A 244 24.25 -1.96 13.26
N PRO A 245 25.18 -2.23 12.33
CA PRO A 245 24.89 -2.20 10.91
C PRO A 245 24.54 -3.60 10.38
N GLU A 246 23.36 -4.17 10.67
CA GLU A 246 22.89 -5.38 9.93
C GLU A 246 21.37 -5.46 9.67
N LEU A 247 20.56 -4.43 9.93
CA LEU A 247 19.12 -4.45 9.60
C LEU A 247 18.62 -3.14 8.96
N SER A 248 19.46 -2.51 8.14
CA SER A 248 19.08 -1.41 7.24
C SER A 248 18.74 -2.01 5.87
N LEU A 249 17.67 -2.79 5.80
CA LEU A 249 17.18 -3.33 4.53
C LEU A 249 15.96 -2.52 4.09
N VAL A 250 16.20 -1.71 3.05
CA VAL A 250 15.25 -0.87 2.28
C VAL A 250 14.89 0.47 2.94
N HIS A 251 15.69 1.51 2.67
CA HIS A 251 15.47 2.88 3.15
C HIS A 251 14.86 3.84 2.12
N SER A 252 14.40 3.36 0.97
CA SER A 252 13.57 4.17 0.10
C SER A 252 12.37 3.38 -0.37
N THR A 253 11.20 4.02 -0.40
CA THR A 253 9.98 3.47 -1.00
C THR A 253 10.22 3.07 -2.46
N GLN A 254 11.15 3.76 -3.12
CA GLN A 254 11.59 3.50 -4.49
C GLN A 254 12.40 2.20 -4.62
N ASP A 255 13.25 1.87 -3.63
CA ASP A 255 13.94 0.58 -3.55
C ASP A 255 12.97 -0.56 -3.22
N LEU A 256 11.92 -0.29 -2.43
CA LEU A 256 10.86 -1.27 -2.15
C LEU A 256 10.06 -1.59 -3.42
N GLU A 257 9.65 -0.57 -4.18
CA GLU A 257 8.98 -0.75 -5.48
C GLU A 257 9.88 -1.51 -6.47
N SER A 258 11.15 -1.13 -6.58
CA SER A 258 12.11 -1.85 -7.43
C SER A 258 12.32 -3.31 -7.00
N TRP A 259 12.24 -3.62 -5.70
CA TRP A 259 12.39 -4.98 -5.19
C TRP A 259 11.12 -5.81 -5.43
N ILE A 260 9.94 -5.20 -5.27
CA ILE A 260 8.64 -5.82 -5.59
C ILE A 260 8.54 -6.12 -7.08
N ASP A 261 8.90 -5.18 -7.95
CA ASP A 261 8.90 -5.37 -9.40
C ASP A 261 9.90 -6.45 -9.84
N ALA A 262 11.10 -6.47 -9.24
CA ALA A 262 12.09 -7.51 -9.51
C ALA A 262 11.65 -8.90 -9.02
N ALA A 263 10.99 -8.97 -7.86
CA ALA A 263 10.44 -10.22 -7.32
C ALA A 263 9.26 -10.72 -8.18
N ALA A 264 8.38 -9.82 -8.62
CA ALA A 264 7.26 -10.15 -9.50
C ALA A 264 7.74 -10.66 -10.87
N ALA A 265 8.72 -9.98 -11.48
CA ALA A 265 9.32 -10.42 -12.74
C ALA A 265 10.00 -11.80 -12.63
N GLY A 266 10.68 -12.07 -11.51
CA GLY A 266 11.31 -13.38 -11.26
C GLY A 266 10.30 -14.52 -11.05
N ALA A 267 9.13 -14.23 -10.48
CA ALA A 267 8.08 -15.22 -10.28
C ALA A 267 7.41 -15.64 -11.60
N GLU A 268 7.20 -14.69 -12.53
CA GLU A 268 6.58 -14.99 -13.83
C GLU A 268 7.49 -15.84 -14.74
N GLU A 269 8.81 -15.61 -14.73
CA GLU A 269 9.75 -16.45 -15.48
C GLU A 269 9.85 -17.89 -14.94
N GLY A 270 9.71 -18.08 -13.62
CA GLY A 270 9.78 -19.40 -12.99
C GLY A 270 8.57 -20.29 -13.31
N ILE A 271 7.37 -19.71 -13.33
CA ILE A 271 6.12 -20.46 -13.58
C ILE A 271 6.00 -20.84 -15.06
N SER A 272 6.43 -19.97 -15.98
CA SER A 272 6.35 -20.23 -17.42
C SER A 272 7.33 -21.33 -17.87
N LYS A 273 8.45 -21.49 -17.15
CA LYS A 273 9.46 -22.53 -17.44
C LYS A 273 9.08 -23.91 -16.91
N LEU A 274 8.31 -24.00 -15.81
CA LEU A 274 7.81 -25.27 -15.28
C LEU A 274 6.62 -25.83 -16.07
N LEU A 275 5.84 -24.98 -16.74
CA LEU A 275 4.70 -25.42 -17.56
C LEU A 275 5.09 -25.90 -18.98
N SER A 276 6.35 -25.75 -19.38
CA SER A 276 6.82 -26.12 -20.73
C SER A 276 7.67 -27.39 -20.80
N GLU A 277 7.94 -28.07 -19.67
CA GLU A 277 8.75 -29.30 -19.62
C GLU A 277 8.02 -30.55 -19.06
N ASP A 278 6.72 -30.50 -18.77
CA ASP A 278 5.94 -31.70 -18.41
C ASP A 278 5.51 -32.49 -19.68
N GLU A 279 6.49 -33.11 -20.33
CA GLU A 279 6.27 -34.26 -21.20
C GLU A 279 5.87 -35.48 -20.34
N GLU A 280 4.57 -35.76 -20.32
CA GLU A 280 3.93 -37.07 -20.12
C GLU A 280 4.68 -38.11 -19.24
N ASP A 281 4.81 -37.89 -17.92
CA ASP A 281 4.94 -39.02 -16.99
C ASP A 281 3.53 -39.53 -16.62
N THR A 282 3.02 -40.42 -17.46
CA THR A 282 1.80 -41.18 -17.21
C THR A 282 2.06 -42.20 -16.09
N GLY A 283 1.95 -41.73 -14.86
CA GLY A 283 1.88 -42.59 -13.68
C GLY A 283 0.78 -43.66 -13.81
N PRO A 284 0.90 -44.78 -13.08
CA PRO A 284 -0.01 -45.91 -13.20
C PRO A 284 -1.46 -45.47 -12.94
N PRO A 285 -2.44 -46.04 -13.67
CA PRO A 285 -3.83 -45.59 -13.63
C PRO A 285 -4.38 -45.69 -12.21
N THR A 286 -4.57 -44.53 -11.58
CA THR A 286 -5.28 -44.45 -10.31
C THR A 286 -6.72 -44.87 -10.57
N GLN A 287 -7.13 -45.97 -9.94
CA GLN A 287 -8.51 -46.41 -9.96
C GLN A 287 -9.38 -45.28 -9.41
N ILE A 288 -10.34 -44.86 -10.22
CA ILE A 288 -11.31 -43.81 -9.91
C ILE A 288 -12.12 -44.33 -8.71
N SER A 289 -11.90 -43.74 -7.54
CA SER A 289 -12.77 -43.94 -6.38
C SER A 289 -14.20 -43.61 -6.80
N PRO A 290 -15.21 -44.44 -6.47
CA PRO A 290 -16.58 -44.16 -6.84
C PRO A 290 -17.00 -42.84 -6.22
N VAL A 291 -17.31 -41.87 -7.08
CA VAL A 291 -18.05 -40.67 -6.74
C VAL A 291 -19.32 -41.13 -6.03
N VAL A 292 -19.47 -40.71 -4.78
CA VAL A 292 -20.71 -40.83 -4.02
C VAL A 292 -21.75 -39.98 -4.74
N GLN A 293 -22.46 -40.60 -5.69
CA GLN A 293 -23.72 -40.09 -6.21
C GLN A 293 -24.84 -40.47 -5.25
N ASP A 294 -25.77 -39.53 -5.10
CA ASP A 294 -27.06 -39.63 -4.41
C ASP A 294 -27.07 -39.44 -2.89
N GLY A 295 -26.68 -38.24 -2.48
CA GLY A 295 -27.22 -37.57 -1.30
C GLY A 295 -27.47 -36.11 -1.67
N GLU A 296 -28.72 -35.65 -1.51
CA GLU A 296 -29.22 -34.31 -1.82
C GLU A 296 -28.16 -33.21 -1.71
N GLY A 297 -27.93 -32.52 -2.84
CA GLY A 297 -27.07 -31.35 -2.89
C GLY A 297 -27.57 -30.27 -1.95
N VAL A 298 -26.97 -30.20 -0.76
CA VAL A 298 -26.95 -28.99 0.06
C VAL A 298 -25.99 -28.03 -0.62
N SER A 299 -26.51 -27.39 -1.67
CA SER A 299 -25.98 -26.20 -2.30
C SER A 299 -25.49 -25.22 -1.24
N GLY A 300 -24.27 -24.71 -1.41
CA GLY A 300 -23.57 -23.79 -0.51
C GLY A 300 -24.19 -22.40 -0.36
N ASP A 301 -25.52 -22.29 -0.39
CA ASP A 301 -26.28 -21.06 -0.12
C ASP A 301 -26.77 -20.96 1.34
N ARG A 302 -26.61 -22.03 2.14
CA ARG A 302 -27.00 -22.00 3.57
C ARG A 302 -26.22 -20.98 4.41
N PHE A 303 -25.03 -20.59 3.97
CA PHE A 303 -24.24 -19.60 4.69
C PHE A 303 -24.86 -18.19 4.61
N PHE A 304 -25.60 -17.88 3.55
CA PHE A 304 -26.25 -16.58 3.37
C PHE A 304 -27.71 -16.55 3.86
N GLU A 305 -28.38 -17.70 3.94
CA GLU A 305 -29.70 -17.79 4.59
C GLU A 305 -29.60 -17.63 6.12
N GLU A 306 -28.55 -18.16 6.76
CA GLU A 306 -28.34 -18.00 8.21
C GLU A 306 -28.11 -16.52 8.60
N LEU A 307 -27.51 -15.71 7.72
CA LEU A 307 -27.35 -14.27 7.93
C LEU A 307 -28.64 -13.45 7.75
N ARG A 308 -29.67 -13.99 7.09
CA ARG A 308 -30.96 -13.30 6.91
C ARG A 308 -31.95 -13.56 8.04
N ASP A 309 -31.85 -14.71 8.69
CA ASP A 309 -32.70 -15.08 9.83
C ASP A 309 -32.07 -14.71 11.19
N SER A 310 -30.83 -14.22 11.19
CA SER A 310 -30.20 -13.63 12.38
C SER A 310 -30.87 -12.30 12.71
N ASP A 311 -31.56 -12.25 13.85
CA ASP A 311 -32.15 -11.03 14.40
C ASP A 311 -31.05 -9.95 14.47
N PRO A 312 -31.21 -8.75 13.85
CA PRO A 312 -30.14 -7.73 13.81
C PRO A 312 -29.68 -7.23 15.19
N HIS A 313 -30.37 -7.64 16.26
CA HIS A 313 -30.03 -7.35 17.64
C HIS A 313 -29.24 -8.48 18.34
N GLU A 314 -29.11 -9.66 17.73
CA GLU A 314 -28.35 -10.78 18.27
C GLU A 314 -26.94 -10.81 17.65
N SER A 315 -26.17 -9.76 17.95
CA SER A 315 -24.76 -9.69 17.56
C SER A 315 -23.94 -10.74 18.32
N VAL A 316 -23.10 -11.49 17.60
CA VAL A 316 -22.10 -12.45 18.15
C VAL A 316 -21.11 -11.78 19.11
N LEU A 317 -21.05 -10.44 19.13
CA LEU A 317 -20.25 -9.65 20.07
C LEU A 317 -20.88 -9.48 21.46
N GLY A 318 -22.03 -10.12 21.72
CA GLY A 318 -22.73 -10.03 23.00
C GLY A 318 -23.72 -8.86 23.04
N LEU A 319 -24.71 -8.98 23.93
CA LEU A 319 -25.72 -7.94 24.16
C LEU A 319 -25.02 -6.63 24.48
N VAL A 320 -25.17 -5.64 23.60
CA VAL A 320 -24.79 -4.26 23.88
C VAL A 320 -25.61 -3.83 25.09
N ASP A 321 -24.94 -3.39 26.14
CA ASP A 321 -25.59 -2.89 27.34
C ASP A 321 -26.30 -1.57 27.05
N GLU A 322 -27.44 -1.35 27.72
CA GLU A 322 -28.26 -0.14 27.55
C GLU A 322 -27.45 1.16 27.78
N GLU A 323 -26.34 1.07 28.52
CA GLU A 323 -25.41 2.17 28.77
C GLU A 323 -24.63 2.59 27.50
N THR A 324 -24.18 1.62 26.70
CA THR A 324 -23.48 1.90 25.44
C THR A 324 -24.44 2.49 24.39
N ASP A 325 -25.67 1.97 24.31
CA ASP A 325 -26.70 2.53 23.40
C ASP A 325 -27.08 3.97 23.79
N ALA A 326 -27.19 4.26 25.09
CA ALA A 326 -27.44 5.61 25.57
C ALA A 326 -26.29 6.57 25.26
N ALA A 327 -25.03 6.11 25.36
CA ALA A 327 -23.86 6.92 25.04
C ALA A 327 -23.78 7.27 23.55
N ILE A 328 -24.03 6.29 22.67
CA ILE A 328 -24.05 6.50 21.21
C ILE A 328 -25.20 7.44 20.84
N SER A 329 -26.38 7.25 21.43
CA SER A 329 -27.54 8.11 21.19
C SER A 329 -27.26 9.56 21.63
N SER A 330 -26.63 9.74 22.80
CA SER A 330 -26.24 11.05 23.30
C SER A 330 -25.21 11.74 22.39
N PHE A 331 -24.24 10.98 21.87
CA PHE A 331 -23.21 11.52 20.98
C PHE A 331 -23.80 12.00 19.65
N LEU A 332 -24.74 11.25 19.08
CA LEU A 332 -25.40 11.62 17.81
C LEU A 332 -26.41 12.76 17.96
N SER A 333 -26.99 12.95 19.15
CA SER A 333 -27.95 14.02 19.40
C SER A 333 -27.32 15.38 19.72
N ASP A 334 -26.01 15.45 19.95
CA ASP A 334 -25.29 16.69 20.32
C ASP A 334 -24.79 17.48 19.10
N GLU A 335 -25.15 17.06 17.87
CA GLU A 335 -24.65 17.62 16.60
C GLU A 335 -25.70 18.42 15.79
N GLU A 336 -26.87 18.76 16.38
CA GLU A 336 -27.86 19.72 15.83
C GLU A 336 -27.93 21.05 16.58
#